data_AF-A0AAE9D2J5-F1
#
_entry.id   AF-A0AAE9D2J5-F1
#
_cell.length_a   1.000
_cell.length_b   1.000
_cell.length_c   1.000
_cell.angle_alpha   90.00
_cell.angle_beta   90.00
_cell.angle_gamma   90.00
#
_symmetry.space_group_name_H-M   'P 1'
#
loop_
_entity.id
_entity.type
_entity.pdbx_description
1 polymer ?
#
loop_
_entity_poly.entity_id
_entity_poly.type
_entity_poly.pdbx_seq_one_letter_code
_entity_poly.pdbx_strand_id
1 'polypeptide(L)'
;MENIPKKHRMWINMAITWSPNMPIYAWFAWLAQDWKTLAYINAAVCIPAIIFFQFFIYESPRWLVNKGKISEAVQVLQRQLKMSNHEDLIEEDFEDNLRLEHAKTMQKNTRNIKFSYNHLFVTPRLALTTIVLAYS
;
A
#
# COMPACT_ATOMS: atom_id res chain seq x y z
N MET A 1 -0.64 0.88 -1.30
CA MET A 1 0.07 2.14 -1.63
C MET A 1 0.01 3.11 -0.46
N GLU A 2 0.79 2.83 0.58
CA GLU A 2 0.73 3.57 1.84
C GLU A 2 1.73 4.72 1.92
N ASN A 3 2.67 4.76 0.97
CA ASN A 3 3.73 5.75 0.84
C ASN A 3 3.30 7.06 0.17
N ILE A 4 2.04 7.15 -0.29
CA ILE A 4 1.54 8.29 -1.05
C ILE A 4 0.78 9.24 -0.11
N PRO A 5 0.94 10.57 -0.21
CA PRO A 5 0.18 11.53 0.61
C PRO A 5 -1.34 11.36 0.41
N LYS A 6 -2.11 11.46 1.50
CA LYS A 6 -3.56 11.13 1.56
C LYS A 6 -4.39 11.81 0.46
N LYS A 7 -4.02 13.03 0.06
CA LYS A 7 -4.72 13.84 -0.96
C LYS A 7 -4.64 13.24 -2.38
N HIS A 8 -3.58 12.50 -2.70
CA HIS A 8 -3.35 11.99 -4.05
C HIS A 8 -3.52 10.47 -4.19
N ARG A 9 -3.79 9.76 -3.08
CA ARG A 9 -3.90 8.28 -3.07
C ARG A 9 -4.95 7.75 -4.05
N MET A 10 -6.14 8.35 -4.06
CA MET A 10 -7.27 7.81 -4.81
C MET A 10 -7.12 8.04 -6.32
N TRP A 11 -6.77 9.25 -6.74
CA TRP A 11 -6.54 9.53 -8.16
C TRP A 11 -5.32 8.78 -8.71
N ILE A 12 -4.21 8.70 -7.97
CA ILE A 12 -3.02 7.96 -8.43
C ILE A 12 -3.34 6.46 -8.57
N ASN A 13 -4.05 5.86 -7.61
CA ASN A 13 -4.44 4.46 -7.72
C ASN A 13 -5.41 4.22 -8.88
N MET A 14 -6.41 5.08 -9.07
CA MET A 14 -7.33 4.98 -10.20
C MET A 14 -6.62 5.16 -11.55
N ALA A 15 -5.69 6.11 -11.63
CA ALA A 15 -4.91 6.38 -12.84
C ALA A 15 -3.92 5.27 -13.17
N ILE A 16 -3.33 4.60 -12.18
CA ILE A 16 -2.38 3.50 -12.42
C ILE A 16 -3.12 2.20 -12.73
N THR A 17 -4.21 1.92 -12.02
CA THR A 17 -4.80 0.57 -12.01
C THR A 17 -5.86 0.36 -13.10
N TRP A 18 -6.68 1.36 -13.44
CA TRP A 18 -7.94 1.08 -14.15
C TRP A 18 -8.11 1.69 -15.55
N SER A 19 -7.45 2.80 -15.92
CA SER A 19 -7.83 3.52 -17.17
C SER A 19 -6.80 3.58 -18.31
N PRO A 20 -5.52 3.93 -18.13
CA PRO A 20 -4.60 4.08 -19.25
C PRO A 20 -3.96 2.76 -19.71
N ASN A 21 -3.98 1.72 -18.89
CA ASN A 21 -3.32 0.45 -19.24
C ASN A 21 -4.12 -0.38 -20.27
N MET A 22 -5.45 -0.23 -20.31
CA MET A 22 -6.31 -1.01 -21.21
C MET A 22 -6.09 -0.69 -22.70
N PRO A 23 -6.03 0.59 -23.14
CA PRO A 23 -5.72 0.91 -24.53
C PRO A 23 -4.32 0.48 -24.96
N ILE A 24 -3.33 0.62 -24.06
CA ILE A 24 -1.95 0.21 -24.31
C ILE A 24 -1.89 -1.32 -24.49
N TYR A 25 -2.56 -2.06 -23.61
CA TYR A 25 -2.64 -3.51 -23.69
C TYR A 25 -3.36 -3.99 -24.95
N ALA A 26 -4.45 -3.33 -25.34
CA ALA A 26 -5.17 -3.62 -26.58
C ALA A 26 -4.30 -3.39 -27.83
N TRP A 27 -3.46 -2.35 -27.82
CA TRP A 27 -2.52 -2.08 -28.90
C TRP A 27 -1.44 -3.17 -29.01
N PHE A 28 -0.88 -3.61 -27.88
CA PHE A 28 0.04 -4.75 -27.85
C PHE A 28 -0.63 -6.06 -28.32
N ALA A 29 -1.90 -6.27 -28.00
CA ALA A 29 -2.65 -7.42 -28.48
C ALA A 29 -2.88 -7.41 -29.99
N TRP A 30 -3.15 -6.24 -30.56
CA TRP A 30 -3.26 -6.09 -32.01
C TRP A 30 -1.94 -6.38 -32.75
N LEU A 31 -0.80 -5.93 -32.18
CA LEU A 31 0.52 -6.21 -32.75
C LEU A 31 0.98 -7.66 -32.60
N ALA A 32 0.65 -8.31 -31.48
CA ALA A 32 1.15 -9.65 -31.18
C ALA A 32 0.47 -10.74 -32.04
N GLN A 33 -0.79 -10.52 -32.46
CA GLN A 33 -1.71 -11.45 -33.17
C GLN A 33 -1.93 -12.83 -32.51
N ASP A 34 -0.97 -13.34 -31.76
CA ASP A 34 -0.94 -14.59 -31.02
C ASP A 34 -0.95 -14.34 -29.50
N TRP A 35 -1.77 -15.11 -28.79
CA TRP A 35 -1.89 -15.04 -27.33
C TRP A 35 -0.61 -15.45 -26.59
N LYS A 36 0.20 -16.34 -27.19
CA LYS A 36 1.49 -16.78 -26.62
C LYS A 36 2.51 -15.64 -26.61
N THR A 37 2.60 -14.91 -27.72
CA THR A 37 3.50 -13.76 -27.87
C THR A 37 3.11 -12.64 -26.90
N LEU A 38 1.81 -12.40 -26.73
CA LEU A 38 1.29 -11.46 -25.73
C LEU A 38 1.70 -11.85 -24.29
N ALA A 39 1.61 -13.13 -23.92
CA ALA A 39 2.00 -13.61 -22.61
C ALA A 39 3.51 -13.42 -22.35
N TYR A 40 4.35 -13.68 -23.35
CA TYR A 40 5.79 -13.42 -23.24
C TYR A 40 6.11 -11.93 -23.11
N ILE A 41 5.44 -11.06 -23.86
CA ILE A 41 5.61 -9.60 -23.75
C ILE A 41 5.20 -9.13 -22.35
N ASN A 42 4.08 -9.61 -21.82
CA ASN A 42 3.63 -9.26 -20.47
C ASN A 42 4.65 -9.70 -19.41
N ALA A 43 5.15 -10.93 -19.49
CA ALA A 43 6.19 -11.43 -18.59
C ALA A 43 7.47 -10.59 -18.69
N ALA A 44 7.90 -10.22 -19.90
CA ALA A 44 9.08 -9.39 -20.12
C ALA A 44 8.93 -7.98 -19.52
N VAL A 45 7.74 -7.38 -19.56
CA VAL A 45 7.46 -6.07 -18.95
C VAL A 45 7.40 -6.17 -17.41
N CYS A 46 6.96 -7.30 -16.86
CA CYS A 46 6.91 -7.49 -15.40
C CYS A 46 8.30 -7.63 -14.76
N ILE A 47 9.29 -8.21 -15.42
CA ILE A 47 10.65 -8.41 -14.87
C ILE A 47 11.31 -7.11 -14.42
N PRO A 48 11.45 -6.05 -15.26
CA PRO A 48 12.05 -4.79 -14.83
C PRO A 48 11.20 -4.09 -13.78
N ALA A 49 9.87 -4.25 -13.79
CA ALA A 49 8.99 -3.72 -12.76
C ALA A 49 9.30 -4.37 -11.40
N ILE A 50 9.45 -5.69 -11.33
CA ILE A 50 9.80 -6.42 -10.11
C ILE A 50 11.16 -5.95 -9.56
N ILE A 51 12.15 -5.82 -10.44
CA ILE A 51 13.48 -5.31 -10.06
C ILE A 51 13.35 -3.90 -9.50
N PHE A 52 12.59 -3.02 -10.17
CA PHE A 52 12.37 -1.66 -9.70
C PHE A 52 11.65 -1.62 -8.35
N PHE A 53 10.62 -2.45 -8.14
CA PHE A 53 9.93 -2.56 -6.86
C PHE A 53 10.88 -3.01 -5.74
N GLN A 54 11.77 -3.96 -6.00
CA GLN A 54 12.72 -4.48 -5.02
C GLN A 54 13.75 -3.43 -4.57
N PHE A 55 14.23 -2.59 -5.49
CA PHE A 55 15.30 -1.63 -5.17
C PHE A 55 14.78 -0.24 -4.78
N PHE A 56 13.62 0.17 -5.28
CA PHE A 56 13.12 1.54 -5.13
C PHE A 56 12.01 1.68 -4.09
N ILE A 57 11.29 0.59 -3.79
CA ILE A 57 10.21 0.61 -2.80
C ILE A 57 10.73 0.11 -1.45
N TYR A 58 10.96 1.07 -0.55
CA TYR A 58 11.14 0.77 0.86
C TYR A 58 9.83 0.25 1.44
N GLU A 59 9.93 -0.73 2.34
CA GLU A 59 8.78 -1.34 2.98
C GLU A 59 7.93 -0.30 3.72
N SER A 60 6.61 -0.52 3.82
CA SER A 60 5.73 0.52 4.34
C SER A 60 6.10 0.85 5.79
N PRO A 61 6.27 2.14 6.15
CA PRO A 61 6.62 2.52 7.52
C PRO A 61 5.64 1.98 8.55
N ARG A 62 4.35 1.87 8.20
CA ARG A 62 3.33 1.30 9.10
C ARG A 62 3.45 -0.21 9.28
N TRP A 63 3.90 -0.95 8.26
CA TRP A 63 4.19 -2.38 8.42
C TRP A 63 5.40 -2.60 9.35
N LEU A 64 6.47 -1.82 9.17
CA LEU A 64 7.64 -1.87 10.04
C LEU A 64 7.29 -1.54 11.49
N VAL A 65 6.45 -0.51 11.70
CA VAL A 65 5.91 -0.19 13.02
C VAL A 65 5.14 -1.36 13.61
N ASN A 66 4.19 -1.95 12.87
CA ASN A 66 3.37 -3.06 13.36
C ASN A 66 4.17 -4.35 13.62
N LYS A 67 5.31 -4.54 12.95
CA LYS A 67 6.26 -5.64 13.21
C LYS A 67 7.19 -5.38 14.40
N GLY A 68 7.10 -4.22 15.04
CA GLY A 68 7.97 -3.83 16.16
C GLY A 68 9.36 -3.36 15.73
N LYS A 69 9.61 -3.18 14.43
CA LYS A 69 10.88 -2.67 13.90
C LYS A 69 10.87 -1.14 13.83
N ILE A 70 10.81 -0.50 14.99
CA ILE A 70 10.61 0.95 15.10
C ILE A 70 11.81 1.74 14.53
N SER A 71 13.04 1.28 14.79
CA SER A 71 14.25 1.94 14.28
C SER A 71 14.33 1.95 12.75
N GLU A 72 13.98 0.84 12.10
CA GLU A 72 13.92 0.73 10.64
C GLU A 72 12.81 1.62 10.06
N ALA A 73 11.66 1.71 10.75
CA ALA A 73 10.57 2.60 10.38
C ALA A 73 10.97 4.08 10.45
N VAL A 74 11.69 4.49 11.51
CA VAL A 74 12.18 5.87 11.67
C VAL A 74 13.16 6.23 10.55
N GLN A 75 14.10 5.36 10.20
CA GLN A 75 15.04 5.61 9.09
C GLN A 75 14.32 5.81 7.75
N VAL A 76 13.32 4.96 7.45
CA VAL A 76 12.53 5.08 6.22
C VAL A 76 11.71 6.39 6.23
N LEU A 77 11.10 6.75 7.37
CA LEU A 77 10.33 7.99 7.51
C LEU A 77 11.22 9.24 7.38
N GLN A 78 12.38 9.27 8.02
CA GLN A 78 13.35 10.36 7.89
C GLN A 78 13.81 10.53 6.44
N ARG A 79 14.11 9.44 5.73
CA ARG A 79 14.48 9.49 4.31
C ARG A 79 13.35 10.06 3.45
N GLN A 80 12.09 9.73 3.76
CA GLN A 80 10.92 10.26 3.05
C GLN A 80 10.66 11.74 3.37
N LEU A 81 10.86 12.16 4.62
CA LEU A 81 10.70 13.56 5.04
C LEU A 81 11.77 14.45 4.41
N LYS A 82 13.02 13.97 4.32
CA LYS A 82 14.10 14.63 3.57
C LYS A 82 13.77 14.80 2.09
N MET A 83 13.25 13.75 1.45
CA MET A 83 12.84 13.81 0.04
C MET A 83 11.64 14.73 -0.21
N SER A 84 10.81 14.97 0.80
CA SER A 84 9.61 15.83 0.70
C SER A 84 9.81 17.24 1.24
N ASN A 85 11.04 17.63 1.59
CA ASN A 85 11.42 18.94 2.12
C ASN A 85 10.62 19.36 3.39
N HIS A 86 10.16 18.37 4.15
CA HIS A 86 9.45 18.54 5.42
C HIS A 86 10.35 18.07 6.58
N GLU A 87 11.60 18.54 6.58
CA GLU A 87 12.60 18.17 7.59
C GLU A 87 12.23 18.72 8.98
N ASP A 88 11.40 19.78 9.02
CA ASP A 88 10.89 20.42 10.24
C ASP A 88 10.01 19.50 11.11
N LEU A 89 9.51 18.39 10.55
CA LEU A 89 8.70 17.40 11.28
C LEU A 89 9.54 16.31 11.95
N ILE A 90 10.85 16.33 11.74
CA ILE A 90 11.80 15.45 12.42
C ILE A 90 12.10 16.06 13.80
N GLU A 91 11.09 16.06 14.68
CA GLU A 91 11.31 16.39 16.09
C GLU A 91 12.17 15.32 16.75
N GLU A 92 12.99 15.73 17.74
CA GLU A 92 13.83 14.86 18.56
C GLU A 92 13.01 13.73 19.23
N ASP A 93 11.71 13.97 19.42
CA ASP A 93 10.73 13.10 20.08
C ASP A 93 9.91 12.23 19.09
N PHE A 94 10.23 12.26 17.80
CA PHE A 94 9.48 11.51 16.77
C PHE A 94 9.51 10.01 17.00
N GLU A 95 10.64 9.47 17.45
CA GLU A 95 10.78 8.05 17.77
C GLU A 95 9.93 7.64 18.97
N ASP A 96 9.91 8.46 20.03
CA ASP A 96 9.14 8.16 21.24
C ASP A 96 7.64 8.35 21.01
N ASN A 97 7.22 9.35 20.22
CA ASN A 97 5.83 9.48 19.76
C ASN A 97 5.38 8.26 18.94
N LEU A 98 6.24 7.74 18.06
CA LEU A 98 5.94 6.55 17.25
C LEU A 98 5.87 5.29 18.12
N ARG A 99 6.73 5.15 19.13
CA ARG A 99 6.68 4.08 20.13
C ARG A 99 5.42 4.15 20.99
N LEU A 100 4.99 5.35 21.39
CA LEU A 100 3.75 5.56 22.15
C LEU A 100 2.51 5.21 21.31
N GLU A 101 2.45 5.63 20.05
CA GLU A 101 1.38 5.25 19.13
C GLU A 101 1.37 3.74 18.84
N HIS A 102 2.54 3.12 18.72
CA HIS A 102 2.67 1.67 18.62
C HIS A 102 2.17 0.96 19.89
N ALA A 103 2.54 1.43 21.07
CA ALA A 103 2.10 0.86 22.35
C ALA A 103 0.57 0.99 22.53
N LYS A 104 -0.03 2.13 22.17
CA LYS A 104 -1.50 2.31 22.15
C LYS A 104 -2.18 1.38 21.16
N THR A 105 -1.59 1.19 19.97
CA THR A 105 -2.10 0.28 18.94
C THR A 105 -2.03 -1.17 19.39
N MET A 106 -0.92 -1.58 20.01
CA MET A 106 -0.73 -2.90 20.59
C MET A 106 -1.64 -3.15 21.78
N GLN A 107 -1.92 -2.15 22.61
CA GLN A 107 -2.87 -2.27 23.72
C GLN A 107 -4.31 -2.41 23.22
N LYS A 108 -4.68 -1.71 22.14
CA LYS A 108 -5.95 -1.94 21.42
C LYS A 108 -6.01 -3.31 20.76
N ASN A 109 -4.92 -3.76 20.14
CA ASN A 109 -4.81 -5.09 19.53
C ASN A 109 -4.74 -6.24 20.56
N THR A 110 -4.30 -6.01 21.80
CA THR A 110 -4.29 -7.03 22.85
C THR A 110 -5.71 -7.35 23.34
N ARG A 111 -6.66 -6.42 23.14
CA ARG A 111 -8.11 -6.68 23.25
C ARG A 111 -8.69 -7.47 22.07
N ASN A 112 -7.88 -7.90 21.09
CA ASN A 112 -8.36 -8.67 19.95
C ASN A 112 -8.84 -10.07 20.38
N ILE A 113 -10.15 -10.14 20.58
CA ILE A 113 -10.92 -11.32 20.21
C ILE A 113 -10.49 -11.69 18.78
N LYS A 114 -10.18 -12.96 18.53
CA LYS A 114 -9.86 -13.45 17.18
C LYS A 114 -11.06 -13.15 16.27
N PHE A 115 -10.99 -12.07 15.50
CA PHE A 115 -12.04 -11.71 14.56
C PHE A 115 -12.04 -12.73 13.42
N SER A 116 -13.02 -13.63 13.45
CA SER A 116 -13.33 -14.53 12.33
C SER A 116 -14.16 -13.80 11.27
N TYR A 117 -14.14 -14.28 10.02
CA TYR A 117 -14.89 -13.74 8.88
C TYR A 117 -16.38 -13.54 9.19
N ASN A 118 -16.96 -14.40 10.02
CA ASN A 118 -18.37 -14.34 10.40
C ASN A 118 -18.72 -13.06 11.16
N HIS A 119 -17.78 -12.45 11.89
CA HIS A 119 -18.02 -11.22 12.65
C HIS A 119 -18.24 -9.99 11.77
N LEU A 120 -17.89 -10.06 10.49
CA LEU A 120 -18.11 -8.99 9.52
C LEU A 120 -19.61 -8.77 9.25
N PHE A 121 -20.40 -9.84 9.32
CA PHE A 121 -21.84 -9.81 9.06
C PHE A 121 -22.70 -9.66 10.32
N VAL A 122 -22.09 -9.69 11.52
CA VAL A 122 -22.82 -9.59 12.80
C VAL A 122 -23.31 -8.17 13.07
N THR A 123 -22.56 -7.15 12.65
CA THR A 123 -22.92 -5.76 12.88
C THR A 123 -23.57 -5.17 11.61
N PRO A 124 -24.79 -4.60 11.66
CA PRO A 124 -25.51 -4.17 10.47
C PRO A 124 -24.78 -3.08 9.67
N ARG A 125 -24.01 -2.21 10.35
CA ARG A 125 -23.16 -1.20 9.69
C ARG A 125 -22.01 -1.83 8.89
N LEU A 126 -21.39 -2.89 9.42
CA LEU A 126 -20.30 -3.62 8.74
C LEU A 126 -20.85 -4.52 7.64
N ALA A 127 -22.01 -5.14 7.84
CA ALA A 127 -22.67 -5.94 6.83
C ALA A 127 -23.09 -5.08 5.63
N LEU A 128 -23.70 -3.91 5.86
CA LEU A 128 -24.10 -3.00 4.78
C LEU A 128 -22.89 -2.49 3.99
N THR A 129 -21.82 -2.09 4.67
CA THR A 129 -20.59 -1.64 3.99
C THR A 129 -19.92 -2.77 3.20
N THR A 130 -19.93 -4.00 3.73
CA THR A 130 -19.42 -5.18 3.02
C THR A 130 -20.25 -5.52 1.80
N ILE A 131 -21.59 -5.43 1.89
CA ILE A 131 -22.49 -5.67 0.76
C ILE A 131 -22.32 -4.58 -0.30
N VAL A 132 -22.31 -3.30 0.11
CA VAL A 132 -22.09 -2.19 -0.82
C VAL A 132 -20.73 -2.33 -1.50
N LEU A 133 -19.68 -2.72 -0.78
CA LEU A 133 -18.35 -2.95 -1.36
C LEU A 133 -18.32 -4.17 -2.30
N ALA A 134 -19.09 -5.22 -2.02
CA ALA A 134 -19.17 -6.40 -2.87
C ALA A 134 -19.89 -6.14 -4.20
N TYR A 135 -20.77 -5.13 -4.23
CA TYR A 135 -21.53 -4.72 -5.41
C TYR A 135 -20.99 -3.44 -6.08
N SER A 136 -19.95 -2.81 -5.53
CA SER A 136 -19.34 -1.57 -6.05
C SER A 136 -18.04 -1.85 -6.80
#